data_AF-A0A7J4ABK5-F1
#
_entry.id   AF-A0A7J4ABK5-F1
#
_cell.length_a   1.000
_cell.length_b   1.000
_cell.length_c   1.000
_cell.angle_alpha   90.00
_cell.angle_beta   90.00
_cell.angle_gamma   90.00
#
_symmetry.space_group_name_H-M   'P 1'
#
loop_
_entity.id
_entity.type
_entity.pdbx_description
1 polymer ?
#
loop_
_entity_poly.entity_id
_entity_poly.type
_entity_poly.pdbx_seq_one_letter_code
_entity_poly.pdbx_strand_id
1 'polypeptide(L)'
;MDEKKRKKYIEKIIELIDDNENQNVKILFYSDEYVINVMDKLYQRWNNNNQNGIPLEYATDEELLNLYKRAAYYQSKPIYYSYNVMYKDETKKQKLKIPTVWDKFKEIFKRLFLGGASA
;
A
#
# COMPACT_ATOMS: atom_id res chain seq x y z
N MET A 1 -19.30 8.65 -2.20
CA MET A 1 -19.16 7.41 -3.01
C MET A 1 -20.05 6.38 -2.38
N ASP A 2 -20.80 5.60 -3.15
CA ASP A 2 -21.62 4.53 -2.57
C ASP A 2 -20.72 3.39 -2.02
N GLU A 3 -21.25 2.67 -1.04
CA GLU A 3 -20.52 1.62 -0.31
C GLU A 3 -20.04 0.49 -1.23
N LYS A 4 -20.88 0.09 -2.21
CA LYS A 4 -20.53 -0.96 -3.18
C LYS A 4 -19.31 -0.56 -4.00
N LYS A 5 -19.25 0.70 -4.44
CA LYS A 5 -18.10 1.23 -5.18
C LYS A 5 -16.87 1.38 -4.30
N ARG A 6 -17.01 1.77 -3.04
CA ARG A 6 -15.90 1.80 -2.07
C ARG A 6 -15.28 0.42 -1.90
N LYS A 7 -16.11 -0.60 -1.62
CA LYS A 7 -15.66 -1.99 -1.47
C LYS A 7 -14.91 -2.48 -2.71
N LYS A 8 -15.45 -2.22 -3.90
CA LYS A 8 -14.80 -2.54 -5.18
C LYS A 8 -13.41 -1.91 -5.31
N TYR A 9 -13.22 -0.67 -4.86
CA TYR A 9 -11.91 -0.01 -4.92
C TYR A 9 -10.91 -0.59 -3.93
N ILE A 10 -11.37 -0.90 -2.71
CA ILE A 10 -10.54 -1.57 -1.70
C ILE A 10 -10.05 -2.92 -2.24
N GLU A 11 -10.97 -3.75 -2.72
CA GLU A 11 -10.65 -5.05 -3.33
C GLU A 11 -9.64 -4.91 -4.48
N LYS A 12 -9.84 -3.92 -5.36
CA LYS A 12 -8.92 -3.69 -6.48
C LYS A 12 -7.55 -3.17 -6.06
N ILE A 13 -7.45 -2.35 -5.01
CA ILE A 13 -6.13 -1.91 -4.51
C ILE A 13 -5.35 -3.11 -4.00
N ILE A 14 -6.00 -3.98 -3.21
CA ILE A 14 -5.40 -5.22 -2.70
C ILE A 14 -4.96 -6.12 -3.86
N GLU A 15 -5.84 -6.37 -4.83
CA GLU A 15 -5.52 -7.20 -6.00
C GLU A 15 -4.33 -6.64 -6.82
N LEU A 16 -4.34 -5.33 -7.09
CA LEU A 16 -3.35 -4.69 -7.96
C LEU A 16 -1.98 -4.53 -7.29
N ILE A 17 -1.94 -4.42 -5.97
CA ILE A 17 -0.73 -4.14 -5.19
C ILE A 17 -0.36 -5.30 -4.29
N ASP A 18 -1.18 -5.65 -3.30
CA ASP A 18 -0.82 -6.59 -2.23
C ASP A 18 -0.72 -8.03 -2.71
N ASP A 19 -1.65 -8.44 -3.55
CA ASP A 19 -1.68 -9.77 -4.17
C ASP A 19 -0.83 -9.83 -5.44
N ASN A 20 -0.28 -8.70 -5.89
CA ASN A 20 0.58 -8.66 -7.06
C ASN A 20 1.86 -9.49 -6.83
N GLU A 21 2.15 -10.41 -7.75
CA GLU A 21 3.36 -11.24 -7.67
C GLU A 21 4.64 -10.42 -7.90
N ASN A 22 4.54 -9.30 -8.62
CA ASN A 22 5.67 -8.43 -8.90
C ASN A 22 5.96 -7.50 -7.71
N GLN A 23 6.98 -7.87 -6.92
CA GLN A 23 7.41 -7.12 -5.76
C GLN A 23 7.81 -5.66 -6.08
N ASN A 24 8.25 -5.36 -7.31
CA ASN A 24 8.59 -3.99 -7.70
C ASN A 24 7.36 -3.08 -7.77
N VAL A 25 6.19 -3.61 -8.13
CA VAL A 25 4.93 -2.84 -8.14
C VAL A 25 4.59 -2.40 -6.72
N LYS A 26 4.75 -3.29 -5.73
CA LYS A 26 4.58 -2.97 -4.31
C LYS A 26 5.55 -1.89 -3.85
N ILE A 27 6.84 -2.07 -4.15
CA ILE A 27 7.88 -1.11 -3.76
C ILE A 27 7.58 0.27 -4.33
N LEU A 28 7.26 0.37 -5.62
CA LEU A 28 6.97 1.65 -6.28
C LEU A 28 5.70 2.31 -5.71
N PHE A 29 4.63 1.55 -5.50
CA PHE A 29 3.40 2.07 -4.91
C PHE A 29 3.62 2.60 -3.49
N TYR A 30 4.32 1.84 -2.63
CA TYR A 30 4.59 2.25 -1.26
C TYR A 30 5.72 3.26 -1.10
N SER A 31 6.48 3.53 -2.16
CA SER A 31 7.50 4.60 -2.19
C SER A 31 6.93 5.94 -2.68
N ASP A 32 5.68 5.95 -3.16
CA ASP A 32 4.99 7.16 -3.58
C ASP A 32 4.67 8.04 -2.36
N GLU A 33 5.13 9.29 -2.39
CA GLU A 33 4.98 10.24 -1.28
C GLU A 33 3.51 10.45 -0.88
N TYR A 34 2.59 10.49 -1.84
CA TYR A 34 1.18 10.62 -1.54
C TYR A 34 0.64 9.36 -0.85
N VAL A 35 1.03 8.18 -1.35
CA VAL A 35 0.61 6.89 -0.76
C VAL A 35 1.11 6.79 0.68
N ILE A 36 2.38 7.11 0.93
CA ILE A 36 2.97 7.11 2.28
C ILE A 36 2.14 8.00 3.22
N ASN A 37 1.88 9.24 2.81
CA ASN A 37 1.15 10.21 3.62
C ASN A 37 -0.30 9.81 3.90
N VAL A 38 -0.98 9.22 2.90
CA VAL A 38 -2.35 8.71 3.10
C VAL A 38 -2.33 7.50 4.02
N MET A 39 -1.45 6.52 3.77
CA MET A 39 -1.39 5.29 4.58
C MET A 39 -1.12 5.60 6.04
N ASP A 40 -0.22 6.53 6.36
CA ASP A 40 0.02 6.95 7.75
C ASP A 40 -1.25 7.47 8.44
N LYS A 41 -2.02 8.33 7.75
CA LYS A 41 -3.33 8.80 8.25
C LYS A 41 -4.33 7.65 8.43
N LEU A 42 -4.38 6.71 7.49
CA LEU A 42 -5.28 5.56 7.59
C LEU A 42 -4.93 4.68 8.79
N TYR A 43 -3.65 4.44 9.04
CA TYR A 43 -3.20 3.71 10.23
C TYR A 43 -3.57 4.41 11.52
N GLN A 44 -3.39 5.73 11.60
CA GLN A 44 -3.79 6.50 12.77
C GLN A 44 -5.30 6.38 13.02
N ARG A 45 -6.13 6.52 11.96
CA ARG A 45 -7.58 6.35 12.07
C ARG A 45 -7.96 4.92 12.49
N TRP A 46 -7.37 3.91 11.87
CA TRP A 46 -7.60 2.51 12.21
C TRP A 46 -7.21 2.19 13.65
N ASN A 47 -6.05 2.67 14.10
CA ASN A 47 -5.58 2.48 15.48
C ASN A 47 -6.48 3.18 16.49
N ASN A 48 -6.95 4.40 16.18
CA ASN A 48 -7.90 5.12 17.01
C ASN A 48 -9.29 4.45 17.05
N ASN A 49 -9.56 3.52 16.13
CA ASN A 49 -10.78 2.71 16.08
C ASN A 49 -10.53 1.25 16.51
N ASN A 50 -9.60 1.03 17.45
CA ASN A 50 -9.27 -0.28 18.02
C ASN A 50 -8.87 -1.33 16.97
N GLN A 51 -8.33 -0.90 15.83
CA GLN A 51 -7.85 -1.78 14.78
C GLN A 51 -8.94 -2.71 14.20
N ASN A 52 -10.20 -2.27 14.24
CA ASN A 52 -11.30 -3.01 13.64
C ASN A 52 -11.24 -2.95 12.10
N GLY A 53 -11.52 -4.05 11.40
CA GLY A 53 -11.45 -4.09 9.94
C GLY A 53 -10.04 -3.83 9.39
N ILE A 54 -9.94 -3.18 8.23
CA ILE A 54 -8.64 -2.85 7.59
C ILE A 54 -8.44 -1.33 7.41
N PRO A 55 -7.18 -0.84 7.36
CA PRO A 55 -6.91 0.59 7.22
C PRO A 55 -7.60 1.27 6.03
N LEU A 56 -7.73 0.59 4.88
CA LEU A 56 -8.37 1.13 3.68
C LEU A 56 -9.86 1.47 3.86
N GLU A 57 -10.54 0.84 4.83
CA GLU A 57 -11.95 1.14 5.13
C GLU A 57 -12.13 2.54 5.75
N TYR A 58 -11.08 3.05 6.40
CA TYR A 58 -11.03 4.36 7.05
C TYR A 58 -10.62 5.51 6.11
N ALA A 59 -10.42 5.22 4.82
CA ALA A 59 -10.08 6.22 3.82
C ALA A 59 -11.28 7.08 3.47
N THR A 60 -11.06 8.39 3.28
CA THR A 60 -12.08 9.23 2.64
C THR A 60 -12.32 8.76 1.20
N ASP A 61 -13.43 9.16 0.60
CA ASP A 61 -13.72 8.81 -0.80
C ASP A 61 -12.65 9.31 -1.77
N GLU A 62 -12.08 10.49 -1.49
CA GLU A 62 -11.01 11.09 -2.28
C GLU A 62 -9.70 10.33 -2.12
N GLU A 63 -9.31 10.02 -0.88
CA GLU A 63 -8.10 9.24 -0.58
C GLU A 63 -8.19 7.86 -1.25
N LEU A 64 -9.32 7.17 -1.10
CA LEU A 64 -9.53 5.85 -1.67
C LEU A 64 -9.48 5.87 -3.21
N LEU A 65 -10.11 6.87 -3.84
CA LEU A 65 -10.06 7.04 -5.29
C LEU A 65 -8.63 7.30 -5.79
N ASN A 66 -7.85 8.12 -5.08
CA ASN A 66 -6.47 8.43 -5.46
C ASN A 66 -5.54 7.23 -5.26
N LEU A 67 -5.70 6.49 -4.15
CA LEU A 67 -4.98 5.23 -3.93
C LEU A 67 -5.29 4.24 -5.05
N TYR A 68 -6.56 4.06 -5.43
CA TYR A 68 -6.95 3.20 -6.54
C TYR A 68 -6.32 3.62 -7.88
N LYS A 69 -6.33 4.92 -8.21
CA LYS A 69 -5.69 5.44 -9.43
C LYS A 69 -4.19 5.16 -9.46
N ARG A 70 -3.50 5.34 -8.32
CA ARG A 70 -2.06 5.04 -8.20
C ARG A 70 -1.79 3.54 -8.28
N ALA A 71 -2.63 2.72 -7.67
CA ALA A 71 -2.53 1.27 -7.75
C ALA A 71 -2.59 0.79 -9.22
N ALA A 72 -3.58 1.27 -9.97
CA ALA A 72 -3.70 1.01 -11.40
C ALA A 72 -2.51 1.57 -12.21
N TYR A 73 -2.00 2.74 -11.87
CA TYR A 73 -0.83 3.35 -12.52
C TYR A 73 0.42 2.49 -12.36
N TYR A 74 0.77 2.09 -11.13
CA TYR A 74 1.98 1.33 -10.87
C TYR A 74 1.88 -0.12 -11.37
N GLN A 75 0.69 -0.73 -11.32
CA GLN A 75 0.48 -2.06 -11.88
C GLN A 75 0.59 -2.08 -13.42
N SER A 76 0.09 -1.04 -14.10
CA SER A 76 0.12 -0.96 -15.58
C SER A 76 1.48 -0.53 -16.14
N LYS A 77 2.35 0.03 -15.30
CA LYS A 77 3.73 0.38 -15.67
C LYS A 77 4.74 -0.38 -14.80
N PRO A 78 4.85 -1.72 -14.93
CA PRO A 78 5.96 -2.48 -14.36
C PRO A 78 7.22 -2.24 -15.21
N ILE A 79 7.54 -0.98 -15.51
CA ILE A 79 8.74 -0.61 -16.25
C ILE A 79 9.85 -0.47 -15.22
N TYR A 80 10.78 -1.42 -15.27
CA TYR A 80 12.20 -1.29 -14.97
C TYR A 80 12.59 0.10 -14.42
N TYR A 81 12.27 0.39 -13.15
CA TYR A 81 13.09 1.29 -12.35
C TYR A 81 14.39 0.52 -12.12
N SER A 82 15.19 0.46 -13.18
CA SER A 82 16.53 -0.10 -13.13
C SER A 82 17.22 0.60 -11.97
N TYR A 83 17.87 -0.18 -11.13
CA TYR A 83 18.88 0.23 -10.17
C TYR A 83 19.63 1.54 -10.55
N ASN A 84 19.88 1.78 -11.85
CA ASN A 84 20.59 2.93 -12.38
C ASN A 84 19.88 4.30 -12.28
N VAL A 85 18.55 4.40 -12.11
CA VAL A 85 17.88 5.71 -11.93
C VAL A 85 17.89 6.14 -10.46
N MET A 86 17.84 5.18 -9.53
CA MET A 86 17.90 5.43 -8.08
C MET A 86 19.33 5.70 -7.58
N TYR A 87 20.35 5.20 -8.30
CA TYR A 87 21.77 5.32 -7.94
C TYR A 87 22.63 6.17 -8.90
N LYS A 88 22.03 6.95 -9.81
CA LYS A 88 22.82 7.82 -10.72
C LYS A 88 23.40 9.09 -10.08
N ASP A 89 23.14 9.32 -8.79
CA ASP A 89 23.74 10.40 -8.01
C ASP A 89 24.58 9.80 -6.88
N GLU A 90 25.85 9.52 -7.15
CA GLU A 90 26.81 8.94 -6.19
C GLU A 90 27.21 9.91 -5.07
N THR A 91 26.50 11.02 -4.85
CA THR A 91 26.92 12.09 -3.93
C THR A 91 26.13 12.22 -2.63
N LYS A 92 25.13 11.38 -2.36
CA LYS A 92 24.50 11.32 -1.02
C LYS A 92 24.28 9.89 -0.55
N LYS A 93 25.34 9.32 0.03
CA LYS A 93 25.27 8.12 0.89
C LYS A 93 24.47 8.43 2.16
N GLN A 94 23.16 8.53 2.06
CA GLN A 94 22.30 8.15 3.18
C GLN A 94 21.92 6.70 2.94
N LYS A 95 22.46 5.81 3.79
CA LYS A 95 21.96 4.45 3.92
C LYS A 95 20.46 4.57 4.19
N LEU A 96 19.61 4.36 3.18
CA LEU A 96 18.21 4.03 3.42
C LEU A 96 18.23 2.69 4.15
N LYS A 97 18.43 2.75 5.47
CA LYS A 97 17.86 1.78 6.37
C LYS A 97 16.37 1.90 6.10
N ILE A 98 15.79 0.94 5.39
CA ILE A 98 14.33 0.77 5.33
C ILE A 98 13.95 -0.30 6.38
N PRO A 99 13.86 0.02 7.68
CA PRO A 99 13.09 -0.78 8.63
C PRO A 99 11.75 -0.09 8.85
N THR A 100 10.72 -0.30 8.01
CA THR A 100 9.65 0.71 7.98
C THR A 100 8.31 0.24 7.42
N VAL A 101 7.35 -0.11 8.28
CA VAL A 101 5.90 -0.20 7.95
C VAL A 101 5.43 -1.43 7.13
N TRP A 102 6.14 -1.88 6.08
CA TRP A 102 5.71 -3.07 5.30
C TRP A 102 5.67 -4.35 6.14
N ASP A 103 6.60 -4.54 7.06
CA ASP A 103 6.61 -5.72 7.94
C ASP A 103 5.42 -5.73 8.92
N LYS A 104 5.02 -4.55 9.42
CA LYS A 104 3.81 -4.41 10.25
C LYS A 104 2.55 -4.68 9.43
N PHE A 105 2.51 -4.20 8.19
CA PHE A 105 1.40 -4.43 7.27
C PHE A 105 1.25 -5.91 6.93
N LYS A 106 2.37 -6.58 6.64
CA LYS A 106 2.40 -8.02 6.34
C LYS A 106 1.90 -8.87 7.51
N GLU A 107 2.25 -8.50 8.75
CA GLU A 107 1.74 -9.19 9.94
C GLU A 107 0.22 -9.03 10.10
N ILE A 108 -0.32 -7.81 9.91
CA ILE A 108 -1.75 -7.54 10.02
C ILE A 108 -2.52 -8.26 8.92
N PHE A 109 -2.04 -8.18 7.68
CA PHE A 109 -2.70 -8.81 6.53
C PHE A 109 -2.67 -10.34 6.63
N LYS A 110 -1.54 -10.92 7.08
CA LYS A 110 -1.43 -12.36 7.37
C LYS A 110 -2.44 -12.80 8.45
N ARG A 111 -2.67 -12.00 9.49
CA ARG A 111 -3.66 -12.31 10.52
C ARG A 111 -5.10 -12.26 10.01
N LEU A 112 -5.43 -11.28 9.18
CA LEU A 112 -6.79 -11.06 8.68
C LEU A 112 -7.19 -12.00 7.52
N PHE A 113 -6.24 -12.41 6.67
CA PHE A 113 -6.53 -13.24 5.49
C PHE A 113 -6.07 -14.70 5.58
N LEU A 114 -5.08 -15.06 6.41
CA LEU A 114 -4.64 -16.46 6.61
C LEU A 114 -5.12 -17.07 7.94
N GLY A 115 -5.66 -16.28 8.87
CA GLY A 115 -6.20 -16.74 10.16
C GLY A 115 -7.59 -17.39 10.11
N GLY A 116 -8.22 -17.46 8.93
CA GLY A 116 -9.53 -18.09 8.72
C GLY A 116 -9.50 -19.61 8.47
N ALA A 117 -8.33 -20.25 8.52
CA ALA A 117 -8.18 -21.69 8.30
C ALA A 117 -7.60 -22.37 9.55
N SER A 118 -8.30 -22.30 10.68
CA SER A 118 -8.10 -23.17 11.86
C SER A 118 -9.38 -23.14 12.69
N ALA A 119 -10.40 -23.85 12.21
CA ALA A 119 -11.44 -24.46 13.03
C ALA A 119 -11.31 -25.97 12.83
#